data_AF-A0AAW9IVM5-F1
#
_entry.id   AF-A0AAW9IVM5-F1
#
_cell.length_a   1.000
_cell.length_b   1.000
_cell.length_c   1.000
_cell.angle_alpha   90.00
_cell.angle_beta   90.00
_cell.angle_gamma   90.00
#
_symmetry.space_group_name_H-M   'P 1'
#
loop_
_entity.id
_entity.type
_entity.pdbx_description
1 polymer ?
#
loop_
_entity_poly.entity_id
_entity_poly.type
_entity_poly.pdbx_seq_one_letter_code
_entity_poly.pdbx_strand_id
1 'polypeptide(L)' 'MDIKMRMANENDAEEILRVYAPYINDTVITFEYEIPTINEFKNRIRKISLDYPYLVCTLDEKIIGYAYSYRYKE' A
#
# COMPACT_ATOMS: atom_id res chain seq x y z
N MET A 1 -5.25 -21.71 -4.03
CA MET A 1 -5.97 -20.50 -3.61
C MET A 1 -5.97 -20.44 -2.10
N ASP A 2 -4.83 -20.02 -1.58
CA ASP A 2 -4.63 -19.65 -0.19
C ASP A 2 -4.73 -18.11 -0.09
N ILE A 3 -5.68 -17.61 0.69
CA ILE A 3 -5.87 -16.18 0.96
C ILE A 3 -5.39 -15.91 2.38
N LYS A 4 -4.40 -15.03 2.51
CA LYS A 4 -3.85 -14.62 3.81
C LYS A 4 -3.87 -13.11 3.95
N MET A 5 -4.17 -12.65 5.17
CA MET A 5 -3.97 -11.27 5.58
C MET A 5 -2.82 -11.20 6.56
N ARG A 6 -1.91 -10.24 6.35
CA ARG A 6 -0.77 -9.99 7.24
C ARG A 6 -0.43 -8.51 7.30
N MET A 7 0.38 -8.14 8.29
CA MET A 7 0.97 -6.81 8.33
C MET A 7 1.93 -6.62 7.16
N ALA A 8 1.88 -5.44 6.57
CA ALA A 8 2.80 -5.02 5.52
C ALA A 8 4.16 -4.65 6.11
N ASN A 9 5.21 -4.87 5.34
CA ASN A 9 6.55 -4.38 5.62
C ASN A 9 7.09 -3.60 4.41
N GLU A 10 8.21 -2.92 4.57
CA GLU A 10 8.79 -2.08 3.51
C GLU A 10 9.21 -2.86 2.25
N ASN A 11 9.46 -4.17 2.34
CA ASN A 11 9.75 -4.99 1.15
C ASN A 11 8.51 -5.23 0.29
N ASP A 12 7.30 -5.07 0.86
CA ASP A 12 6.05 -5.18 0.11
C ASP A 12 5.79 -3.95 -0.77
N ALA A 13 6.59 -2.88 -0.62
CA ALA A 13 6.35 -1.60 -1.28
C ALA A 13 6.22 -1.73 -2.81
N GLU A 14 7.05 -2.54 -3.46
CA GLU A 14 7.00 -2.71 -4.92
C GLU A 14 5.70 -3.39 -5.38
N GLU A 15 5.28 -4.44 -4.68
CA GLU A 15 4.04 -5.15 -5.00
C GLU A 15 2.79 -4.31 -4.67
N ILE A 16 2.82 -3.57 -3.56
CA ILE A 16 1.74 -2.63 -3.23
C ILE A 16 1.67 -1.52 -4.28
N LEU A 17 2.82 -0.97 -4.71
CA LEU A 17 2.86 0.06 -5.76
C LEU A 17 2.28 -0.46 -7.08
N ARG A 18 2.53 -1.73 -7.41
CA ARG A 18 1.96 -2.39 -8.60
C ARG A 18 0.43 -2.45 -8.53
N VAL A 19 -0.13 -2.69 -7.34
CA VAL A 19 -1.58 -2.65 -7.11
C VAL A 19 -2.10 -1.21 -7.13
N TYR A 20 -1.33 -0.24 -6.64
CA TYR A 20 -1.71 1.17 -6.54
C TYR A 20 -1.65 1.96 -7.86
N ALA A 21 -0.63 1.72 -8.68
CA ALA A 21 -0.37 2.44 -9.93
C ALA A 21 -1.57 2.61 -10.89
N PRO A 22 -2.42 1.59 -11.14
CA PRO A 22 -3.59 1.78 -12.00
C PRO A 22 -4.62 2.75 -11.41
N TYR A 23 -4.69 2.90 -10.09
CA TYR A 23 -5.61 3.85 -9.46
C TYR A 23 -5.18 5.32 -9.64
N ILE A 24 -3.89 5.59 -9.88
CA ILE A 24 -3.40 6.95 -10.19
C ILE A 24 -3.58 7.27 -11.67
N ASN A 25 -3.19 6.35 -12.55
CA ASN A 25 -3.22 6.61 -14.00
C ASN A 25 -4.63 6.59 -14.58
N ASP A 26 -5.49 5.70 -14.07
CA ASP A 26 -6.75 5.36 -14.76
C ASP A 26 -8.00 5.79 -13.98
N THR A 27 -7.86 6.41 -12.80
CA THR A 27 -9.01 6.77 -11.96
C THR A 27 -8.85 8.10 -11.21
N VAL A 28 -9.97 8.78 -10.90
CA VAL A 28 -10.01 10.02 -10.09
C VAL A 28 -10.15 9.76 -8.58
N ILE A 29 -9.88 8.54 -8.14
CA ILE A 29 -10.14 8.10 -6.75
C ILE A 29 -9.06 8.62 -5.78
N THR A 30 -7.87 8.96 -6.30
CA THR A 30 -6.77 9.51 -5.51
C THR A 30 -6.50 10.96 -5.90
N PHE A 31 -6.12 11.81 -4.92
CA PHE A 31 -5.65 13.17 -5.16
C PHE A 31 -4.16 13.24 -5.53
N GLU A 32 -3.49 12.10 -5.73
CA GLU A 32 -2.08 12.06 -6.13
C GLU A 32 -1.95 12.19 -7.64
N TYR A 33 -1.07 13.09 -8.08
CA TYR A 33 -0.84 13.41 -9.50
C TYR A 33 0.35 12.65 -10.10
N GLU A 34 1.20 12.07 -9.26
CA GLU A 34 2.42 11.36 -9.66
C GLU A 34 2.54 10.05 -8.89
N ILE A 35 3.01 8.99 -9.55
CA ILE A 35 3.31 7.72 -8.90
C ILE A 35 4.50 7.91 -7.98
N PRO A 36 4.35 7.73 -6.65
CA PRO A 36 5.47 7.85 -5.73
C PRO A 36 6.55 6.84 -6.08
N THR A 37 7.80 7.23 -5.92
CA THR A 37 8.92 6.29 -6.08
C THR A 37 8.81 5.16 -5.06
N ILE A 38 9.40 4.00 -5.36
CA ILE A 38 9.44 2.87 -4.41
C ILE A 38 10.01 3.32 -3.06
N ASN A 39 11.00 4.21 -3.06
CA ASN A 39 11.65 4.67 -1.83
C ASN A 39 10.74 5.58 -0.98
N GLU A 40 9.94 6.45 -1.62
CA GLU A 40 8.92 7.25 -0.94
C GLU A 40 7.82 6.38 -0.36
N PHE A 41 7.39 5.37 -1.11
CA PHE A 41 6.34 4.45 -0.67
C PHE A 41 6.81 3.57 0.50
N LYS A 42 8.07 3.09 0.46
CA LYS A 42 8.72 2.43 1.60
C LYS A 42 8.69 3.30 2.86
N ASN A 43 9.09 4.57 2.73
CA ASN A 43 9.05 5.52 3.83
C ASN A 43 7.63 5.75 4.34
N ARG A 44 6.63 5.80 3.45
CA ARG A 44 5.22 5.93 3.85
C ARG A 44 4.74 4.71 4.64
N ILE A 45 4.99 3.50 4.16
CA ILE A 45 4.67 2.25 4.88
C ILE A 45 5.32 2.29 6.26
N ARG A 46 6.64 2.56 6.32
CA ARG A 46 7.38 2.63 7.58
C ARG A 46 6.77 3.64 8.55
N LYS A 47 6.47 4.87 8.11
CA LYS A 47 5.93 5.92 8.98
C LYS A 47 4.53 5.59 9.49
N ILE A 48 3.65 5.11 8.61
CA ILE A 48 2.27 4.77 9.00
C ILE A 48 2.27 3.59 9.97
N SER A 49 3.07 2.54 9.68
CA SER A 49 3.17 1.34 10.52
C SER A 49 3.72 1.58 11.92
N LEU A 50 4.26 2.77 12.23
CA LEU A 50 4.64 3.14 13.60
C LEU A 50 3.42 3.34 14.50
N ASP A 51 2.37 3.96 13.96
CA ASP A 51 1.21 4.43 14.73
C ASP A 51 -0.08 3.69 14.36
N TYR A 52 -0.13 3.09 13.16
CA TYR A 52 -1.35 2.58 12.53
C TYR A 52 -1.13 1.25 11.81
N PRO A 53 -2.11 0.34 11.79
CA PRO A 53 -2.01 -0.90 11.03
C PRO A 53 -1.93 -0.64 9.52
N TYR A 54 -1.01 -1.36 8.88
CA TYR A 54 -0.89 -1.48 7.43
C TYR A 54 -1.02 -2.96 7.06
N LEU A 55 -2.06 -3.30 6.30
CA LEU A 55 -2.42 -4.67 5.95
C LEU A 55 -2.21 -4.93 4.47
N VAL A 56 -1.80 -6.16 4.15
CA VAL A 56 -1.79 -6.71 2.79
C VAL A 56 -2.60 -8.00 2.75
N CYS A 57 -3.28 -8.21 1.63
CA CYS A 57 -3.96 -9.45 1.28
C CYS A 57 -3.17 -10.15 0.18
N THR A 58 -2.75 -11.39 0.44
CA THR A 58 -2.02 -12.21 -0.53
C THR A 58 -2.89 -13.35 -1.03
N LEU A 59 -2.82 -13.63 -2.33
CA LEU A 59 -3.34 -14.83 -2.96
C LEU A 59 -2.16 -15.63 -3.51
N ASP A 60 -1.95 -16.84 -2.98
CA ASP A 60 -0.83 -17.70 -3.36
C ASP A 60 0.51 -16.91 -3.34
N GLU A 61 0.76 -16.23 -2.21
CA GLU A 61 1.91 -15.34 -1.89
C GLU A 61 1.98 -14.00 -2.62
N LYS A 62 1.21 -13.79 -3.69
CA LYS A 62 1.17 -12.52 -4.43
C LYS A 62 0.22 -11.52 -3.78
N ILE A 63 0.63 -10.27 -3.60
CA ILE A 63 -0.23 -9.21 -3.07
C ILE A 63 -1.28 -8.84 -4.11
N ILE A 64 -2.55 -8.92 -3.71
CA ILE A 64 -3.71 -8.57 -4.54
C ILE A 64 -4.48 -7.36 -4.01
N GLY A 65 -4.15 -6.90 -2.79
CA GLY A 65 -4.79 -5.76 -2.16
C GLY A 65 -4.06 -5.32 -0.91
N TYR A 66 -4.30 -4.09 -0.50
CA TYR A 66 -3.72 -3.52 0.71
C TYR A 66 -4.70 -2.51 1.33
N ALA A 67 -4.57 -2.29 2.63
CA ALA A 67 -5.36 -1.31 3.37
C ALA A 67 -4.51 -0.72 4.49
N TYR A 68 -4.65 0.57 4.76
CA TYR A 68 -3.99 1.21 5.90
C TYR A 68 -4.92 2.25 6.50
N SER A 69 -4.79 2.47 7.81
CA SER A 69 -5.38 3.63 8.46
C SER A 69 -4.37 4.77 8.54
N TYR A 70 -4.85 6.00 8.54
CA TYR A 70 -4.03 7.18 8.79
C TYR A 70 -4.81 8.17 9.66
N ARG A 71 -4.11 9.08 10.32
CA ARG A 71 -4.74 10.12 11.13
C ARG A 71 -5.54 11.10 10.26
N TYR A 72 -6.87 11.01 10.29
CA TYR A 72 -7.74 11.94 9.56
C TYR A 72 -7.89 13.27 10.30
N LYS A 73 -7.13 14.28 9.83
CA LYS A 73 -7.05 15.68 10.31
C LYS A 73 -6.53 15.85 11.75
N GLU A 74 -5.78 16.93 11.93
CA GLU A 74 -5.47 17.57 13.21
C GLU A 74 -6.17 18.93 13.24
#